data_AF-X1HST6-F1
#
_entry.id   AF-X1HST6-F1
#
_cell.length_a   1.000
_cell.length_b   1.000
_cell.length_c   1.000
_cell.angle_alpha   90.00
_cell.angle_beta   90.00
_cell.angle_gamma   90.00
#
_symmetry.space_group_name_H-M   'P 1'
#
loop_
_entity.id
_entity.type
_entity.pdbx_description
1 polymer ?
#
loop_
_entity_poly.entity_id
_entity_poly.type
_entity_poly.pdbx_seq_one_letter_code
_entity_poly.pdbx_strand_id
1 'polypeptide(L)'
;EQVTNMTYRSDSGSLMYDPKRNRLVWCVKTGGQRYDGTWEGHAQGMAWTMGLPEAISKNSWGQWPPKPVFIPDERDDKEARAQGFTNRGFYMWTGWPYASAYLGWMWRYDRWIPPHPHDGPLYMELVYSADGENWKRIPERPVILPYGEVGDFDSSISLTCNPPIRFGDELRIYYSGSEATHGWDLDKGIQWKGGRTRHAIGLAKWRLDGFMSLDAIGVGSFTTRPVIFNGKNLFINFKSPNGFVKVGILGENGKEIPGFAPADCDEIKGDSVKQIISWK
;
A
#
# COMPACT_ATOMS: atom_id res chain seq x y z
N GLU A 1 -10.92 -6.60 16.88
CA GLU A 1 -12.36 -6.41 17.14
C GLU A 1 -13.16 -7.14 16.05
N GLN A 2 -14.26 -7.83 16.39
CA GLN A 2 -15.08 -8.56 15.42
C GLN A 2 -16.17 -7.64 14.86
N VAL A 3 -16.16 -7.43 13.54
CA VAL A 3 -17.21 -6.70 12.81
C VAL A 3 -18.35 -7.68 12.49
N THR A 4 -19.58 -7.36 12.89
CA THR A 4 -20.79 -8.11 12.53
C THR A 4 -21.61 -7.33 11.49
N ASN A 5 -22.38 -8.04 10.64
CA ASN A 5 -23.28 -7.46 9.62
C ASN A 5 -22.63 -6.54 8.57
N MET A 6 -21.56 -7.00 7.90
CA MET A 6 -21.00 -6.26 6.76
C MET A 6 -21.92 -6.32 5.54
N THR A 7 -22.19 -5.14 4.99
CA THR A 7 -22.90 -4.99 3.70
C THR A 7 -21.92 -4.51 2.64
N TYR A 8 -22.02 -5.08 1.44
CA TYR A 8 -21.30 -4.57 0.27
C TYR A 8 -21.72 -3.13 0.00
N ARG A 9 -20.76 -2.21 -0.18
CA ARG A 9 -21.04 -0.86 -0.69
C ARG A 9 -20.35 -0.70 -2.03
N SER A 10 -21.13 -0.45 -3.08
CA SER A 10 -20.76 -0.74 -4.47
C SER A 10 -20.30 0.48 -5.29
N ASP A 11 -19.81 1.56 -4.68
CA ASP A 11 -19.23 2.68 -5.43
C ASP A 11 -17.75 2.48 -5.78
N SER A 12 -17.09 1.45 -5.22
CA SER A 12 -15.66 1.20 -5.42
C SER A 12 -15.28 -0.25 -5.12
N GLY A 13 -14.54 -0.88 -6.04
CA GLY A 13 -13.90 -2.19 -5.84
C GLY A 13 -12.79 -2.46 -6.87
N SER A 14 -11.88 -3.38 -6.54
CA SER A 14 -10.82 -3.81 -7.46
C SER A 14 -10.69 -5.34 -7.48
N LEU A 15 -10.47 -5.92 -8.65
CA LEU A 15 -10.28 -7.36 -8.81
C LEU A 15 -8.80 -7.63 -9.10
N MET A 16 -8.21 -8.58 -8.38
CA MET A 16 -6.83 -9.01 -8.56
C MET A 16 -6.79 -10.52 -8.78
N TYR A 17 -5.93 -10.96 -9.70
CA TYR A 17 -5.53 -12.35 -9.82
C TYR A 17 -4.24 -12.60 -9.05
N ASP A 18 -4.26 -13.59 -8.15
CA ASP A 18 -3.12 -14.06 -7.40
C ASP A 18 -2.57 -15.34 -8.05
N PRO A 19 -1.52 -15.25 -8.89
CA PRO A 19 -0.93 -16.40 -9.56
C PRO A 19 -0.16 -17.32 -8.60
N LYS A 20 0.25 -16.84 -7.42
CA LYS A 20 0.98 -17.67 -6.45
C LYS A 20 0.06 -18.68 -5.78
N ARG A 21 -1.24 -18.37 -5.70
CA ARG A 21 -2.28 -19.24 -5.12
C ARG A 21 -3.35 -19.67 -6.11
N ASN A 22 -3.23 -19.27 -7.38
CA ASN A 22 -4.22 -19.54 -8.42
C ASN A 22 -5.64 -19.17 -7.99
N ARG A 23 -5.85 -17.91 -7.59
CA ARG A 23 -7.15 -17.42 -7.10
C ARG A 23 -7.45 -16.00 -7.55
N LEU A 24 -8.72 -15.63 -7.51
CA LEU A 24 -9.16 -14.25 -7.65
C LEU A 24 -9.50 -13.66 -6.29
N VAL A 25 -9.11 -12.42 -6.12
CA VAL A 25 -9.33 -11.63 -4.92
C VAL A 25 -10.10 -10.40 -5.33
N TRP A 26 -11.31 -10.24 -4.80
CA TRP A 26 -12.09 -9.04 -4.99
C TRP A 26 -12.00 -8.16 -3.75
N CYS A 27 -11.40 -7.01 -3.96
CA CYS A 27 -11.25 -5.94 -3.00
C CYS A 27 -12.49 -5.06 -3.00
N VAL A 28 -13.20 -5.01 -1.88
CA VAL A 28 -14.43 -4.23 -1.78
C VAL A 28 -14.40 -3.30 -0.58
N LYS A 29 -14.97 -2.12 -0.79
CA LYS A 29 -15.40 -1.25 0.30
C LYS A 29 -16.59 -1.91 1.00
N THR A 30 -16.55 -1.97 2.32
CA THR A 30 -17.71 -2.40 3.12
C THR A 30 -18.19 -1.29 4.03
N GLY A 31 -19.47 -1.37 4.40
CA GLY A 31 -20.04 -0.57 5.48
C GLY A 31 -20.35 -1.45 6.68
N GLY A 32 -20.10 -0.94 7.88
CA GLY A 32 -20.48 -1.56 9.16
C GLY A 32 -20.62 -0.51 10.28
N GLN A 33 -21.28 -0.90 11.38
CA GLN A 33 -21.33 -0.14 12.64
C GLN A 33 -20.20 -0.60 13.59
N ARG A 34 -19.66 0.31 14.43
CA ARG A 34 -18.84 -0.09 15.59
C ARG A 34 -19.72 -0.82 16.62
N TYR A 35 -19.14 -1.73 17.41
CA TYR A 35 -19.85 -2.64 18.32
C TYR A 35 -20.49 -1.94 19.53
N ASP A 36 -20.04 -0.73 19.86
CA ASP A 36 -20.46 0.03 21.05
C ASP A 36 -21.82 0.76 20.89
N GLY A 37 -22.49 0.60 19.75
CA GLY A 37 -23.83 1.17 19.53
C GLY A 37 -23.86 2.70 19.46
N THR A 38 -22.71 3.36 19.55
CA THR A 38 -22.63 4.80 19.33
C THR A 38 -22.69 5.05 17.82
N TRP A 39 -23.72 5.81 17.42
CA TRP A 39 -23.83 6.31 16.05
C TRP A 39 -22.85 7.47 15.87
N GLU A 40 -21.58 7.16 15.63
CA GLU A 40 -20.67 8.02 14.88
C GLU A 40 -20.36 7.29 13.57
N GLY A 41 -21.13 7.63 12.53
CA GLY A 41 -21.13 6.89 11.28
C GLY A 41 -19.73 6.59 10.73
N HIS A 42 -19.64 5.43 10.10
CA HIS A 42 -18.65 5.11 9.07
C HIS A 42 -17.27 4.63 9.52
N ALA A 43 -17.21 3.51 10.24
CA ALA A 43 -16.11 2.59 10.03
C ALA A 43 -16.28 1.99 8.62
N GLN A 44 -15.74 2.65 7.59
CA GLN A 44 -15.54 2.02 6.30
C GLN A 44 -14.41 1.01 6.49
N GLY A 45 -14.81 -0.20 6.85
CA GLY A 45 -13.93 -1.35 6.82
C GLY A 45 -13.65 -1.68 5.36
N MET A 46 -12.45 -2.17 5.12
CA MET A 46 -12.11 -2.74 3.83
C MET A 46 -12.16 -4.24 3.98
N ALA A 47 -12.92 -4.90 3.12
CA ALA A 47 -13.04 -6.34 3.18
C ALA A 47 -12.69 -6.98 1.86
N TRP A 48 -12.16 -8.18 1.93
CA TRP A 48 -11.91 -9.00 0.76
C TRP A 48 -12.87 -10.16 0.69
N THR A 49 -13.23 -10.50 -0.54
CA THR A 49 -13.93 -11.73 -0.84
C THR A 49 -13.09 -12.52 -1.84
N MET A 50 -12.88 -13.79 -1.54
CA MET A 50 -11.91 -14.64 -2.23
C MET A 50 -12.62 -15.82 -2.86
N GLY A 51 -12.19 -16.17 -4.06
CA GLY A 51 -12.42 -17.53 -4.52
C GLY A 51 -11.82 -17.84 -5.86
N LEU A 52 -12.18 -19.01 -6.36
CA LEU A 52 -11.44 -19.70 -7.39
C LEU A 52 -11.72 -19.10 -8.77
N PRO A 53 -10.77 -19.12 -9.73
CA PRO A 53 -10.99 -18.64 -11.10
C PRO A 53 -12.19 -19.30 -11.77
N GLU A 54 -12.45 -20.58 -11.46
CA GLU A 54 -13.60 -21.35 -11.96
C GLU A 54 -14.95 -20.93 -11.33
N ALA A 55 -14.94 -20.08 -10.30
CA ALA A 55 -16.16 -19.50 -9.74
C ALA A 55 -16.71 -18.36 -10.61
N ILE A 56 -15.88 -17.74 -11.46
CA ILE A 56 -16.33 -16.76 -12.46
C ILE A 56 -17.39 -17.40 -13.37
N SER A 57 -17.12 -18.61 -13.88
CA SER A 57 -17.98 -19.26 -14.85
C SER A 57 -19.30 -19.77 -14.27
N LYS A 58 -19.46 -19.76 -12.93
CA LYS A 58 -20.66 -20.23 -12.22
C LYS A 58 -21.55 -19.11 -11.69
N ASN A 59 -21.26 -17.85 -12.03
CA ASN A 59 -22.04 -16.68 -11.60
C ASN A 59 -22.24 -16.59 -10.06
N SER A 60 -21.29 -17.13 -9.28
CA SER A 60 -21.38 -17.22 -7.82
C SER A 60 -20.89 -15.95 -7.10
N TRP A 61 -20.79 -14.84 -7.83
CA TRP A 61 -20.39 -13.53 -7.31
C TRP A 61 -21.37 -13.08 -6.21
N GLY A 62 -20.85 -12.77 -5.02
CA GLY A 62 -21.64 -12.29 -3.88
C GLY A 62 -22.07 -13.34 -2.85
N GLN A 63 -21.80 -14.63 -3.06
CA GLN A 63 -22.06 -15.69 -2.07
C GLN A 63 -20.97 -15.85 -1.01
N TRP A 64 -19.88 -15.11 -1.15
CA TRP A 64 -18.75 -15.18 -0.23
C TRP A 64 -18.84 -14.04 0.77
N PRO A 65 -18.97 -14.33 2.08
CA PRO A 65 -19.02 -13.27 3.07
C PRO A 65 -17.70 -12.48 3.04
N PRO A 66 -17.75 -11.14 2.92
CA PRO A 66 -16.54 -10.34 2.99
C PRO A 66 -15.83 -10.61 4.33
N LYS A 67 -14.50 -10.62 4.33
CA LYS A 67 -13.69 -10.64 5.57
C LYS A 67 -13.05 -9.27 5.77
N PRO A 68 -13.25 -8.59 6.92
CA PRO A 68 -12.59 -7.32 7.18
C PRO A 68 -11.07 -7.53 7.16
N VAL A 69 -10.36 -6.65 6.49
CA VAL A 69 -8.91 -6.65 6.39
C VAL A 69 -8.35 -5.42 7.09
N PHE A 70 -8.93 -4.25 6.85
CA PHE A 70 -8.55 -3.02 7.53
C PHE A 70 -9.77 -2.33 8.09
N ILE A 71 -9.68 -1.89 9.33
CA ILE A 71 -10.71 -1.14 10.05
C ILE A 71 -10.00 0.06 10.66
N PRO A 72 -10.50 1.29 10.45
CA PRO A 72 -9.92 2.47 11.10
C PRO A 72 -9.95 2.34 12.62
N ASP A 73 -8.82 2.67 13.27
CA ASP A 73 -8.67 2.58 14.72
C ASP A 73 -8.66 3.97 15.42
N GLU A 74 -8.56 4.00 16.74
CA GLU A 74 -8.54 5.25 17.50
C GLU A 74 -7.36 6.17 17.12
N ARG A 75 -6.24 5.58 16.71
CA ARG A 75 -5.08 6.36 16.24
C ARG A 75 -5.40 7.08 14.94
N ASP A 76 -6.11 6.42 14.02
CA ASP A 76 -6.58 7.03 12.78
C ASP A 76 -7.46 8.27 13.06
N ASP A 77 -8.41 8.15 14.00
CA ASP A 77 -9.29 9.25 14.38
C ASP A 77 -8.53 10.38 15.10
N LYS A 78 -7.62 10.03 16.01
CA LYS A 78 -6.79 11.00 16.74
C LYS A 78 -5.90 11.82 15.80
N GLU A 79 -5.23 11.17 14.86
CA GLU A 79 -4.36 11.84 13.89
C GLU A 79 -5.16 12.73 12.93
N ALA A 80 -6.36 12.29 12.51
CA ALA A 80 -7.25 13.10 11.69
C ALA A 80 -7.71 14.37 12.42
N ARG A 81 -8.13 14.25 13.68
CA ARG A 81 -8.52 15.40 14.53
C ARG A 81 -7.40 16.38 14.78
N ALA A 82 -6.17 15.90 14.95
CA ALA A 82 -5.01 16.77 15.07
C ALA A 82 -4.75 17.62 13.81
N GLN A 83 -5.31 17.22 12.66
CA GLN A 83 -5.22 17.93 11.37
C GLN A 83 -6.50 18.70 11.03
N GLY A 84 -7.45 18.80 11.96
CA GLY A 84 -8.71 19.53 11.80
C GLY A 84 -9.88 18.70 11.27
N PHE A 85 -9.66 17.44 10.90
CA PHE A 85 -10.71 16.54 10.42
C PHE A 85 -11.53 15.95 11.58
N THR A 86 -12.68 15.34 11.28
CA THR A 86 -13.54 14.68 12.28
C THR A 86 -12.99 13.31 12.67
N ASN A 87 -12.68 12.53 11.65
CA ASN A 87 -12.32 11.14 11.74
C ASN A 87 -11.64 10.69 10.44
N ARG A 88 -11.21 9.44 10.44
CA ARG A 88 -10.58 8.81 9.28
C ARG A 88 -11.29 7.52 8.91
N GLY A 89 -11.63 7.41 7.64
CA GLY A 89 -12.11 6.19 7.01
C GLY A 89 -11.10 5.62 6.02
N PHE A 90 -11.44 4.46 5.47
CA PHE A 90 -10.75 3.90 4.31
C PHE A 90 -11.75 3.74 3.18
N TYR A 91 -11.47 4.34 2.03
CA TYR A 91 -12.45 4.41 0.95
C TYR A 91 -12.40 3.20 0.01
N MET A 92 -11.19 2.73 -0.33
CA MET A 92 -10.96 1.53 -1.13
C MET A 92 -9.54 1.01 -0.87
N TRP A 93 -9.26 -0.21 -1.31
CA TRP A 93 -7.90 -0.66 -1.50
C TRP A 93 -7.76 -1.64 -2.65
N THR A 94 -6.52 -1.87 -3.03
CA THR A 94 -6.11 -2.94 -3.92
C THR A 94 -4.84 -3.58 -3.39
N GLY A 95 -4.67 -4.87 -3.63
CA GLY A 95 -3.42 -5.58 -3.36
C GLY A 95 -2.95 -6.29 -4.61
N TRP A 96 -1.66 -6.59 -4.67
CA TRP A 96 -1.06 -7.35 -5.76
C TRP A 96 0.13 -8.19 -5.26
N PRO A 97 0.44 -9.30 -5.94
CA PRO A 97 1.66 -10.04 -5.69
C PRO A 97 2.89 -9.21 -6.08
N TYR A 98 3.91 -9.17 -5.21
CA TYR A 98 5.17 -8.50 -5.49
C TYR A 98 6.34 -9.32 -4.94
N ALA A 99 7.25 -9.74 -5.82
CA ALA A 99 8.36 -10.65 -5.49
C ALA A 99 7.88 -11.86 -4.66
N SER A 100 8.44 -12.11 -3.48
CA SER A 100 8.02 -13.19 -2.57
C SER A 100 6.79 -12.86 -1.71
N ALA A 101 6.35 -11.59 -1.67
CA ALA A 101 5.28 -11.10 -0.81
C ALA A 101 4.10 -10.50 -1.62
N TYR A 102 3.28 -9.68 -0.96
CA TYR A 102 2.20 -8.91 -1.53
C TYR A 102 2.30 -7.47 -1.02
N LEU A 103 2.00 -6.52 -1.90
CA LEU A 103 1.90 -5.09 -1.59
C LEU A 103 0.50 -4.60 -1.96
N GLY A 104 0.08 -3.47 -1.43
CA GLY A 104 -1.24 -2.91 -1.66
C GLY A 104 -1.31 -1.40 -1.46
N TRP A 105 -2.28 -0.78 -2.13
CA TRP A 105 -2.65 0.61 -1.93
C TRP A 105 -3.92 0.65 -1.10
N MET A 106 -3.86 1.27 0.06
CA MET A 106 -5.04 1.61 0.85
C MET A 106 -5.35 3.09 0.69
N TRP A 107 -6.59 3.40 0.30
CA TRP A 107 -7.05 4.77 0.16
C TRP A 107 -7.53 5.28 1.52
N ARG A 108 -6.68 6.05 2.17
CA ARG A 108 -6.99 6.79 3.38
C ARG A 108 -7.94 7.94 3.04
N TYR A 109 -8.94 8.12 3.90
CA TYR A 109 -9.99 9.12 3.73
C TYR A 109 -10.19 9.94 5.00
N ASP A 110 -9.65 11.14 5.04
CA ASP A 110 -9.83 12.06 6.17
C ASP A 110 -11.06 12.93 5.91
N ARG A 111 -12.01 13.03 6.85
CA ARG A 111 -13.34 13.61 6.60
C ARG A 111 -13.70 14.78 7.50
N TRP A 112 -14.56 15.67 7.01
CA TRP A 112 -15.08 16.82 7.76
C TRP A 112 -16.45 16.55 8.46
N ILE A 113 -16.77 17.36 9.48
CA ILE A 113 -18.04 17.33 10.24
C ILE A 113 -19.15 17.88 9.33
N PRO A 114 -20.45 17.61 9.60
CA PRO A 114 -21.57 18.32 9.00
C PRO A 114 -21.30 19.82 8.75
N PRO A 115 -21.74 20.35 7.60
CA PRO A 115 -22.78 19.77 6.71
C PRO A 115 -22.32 18.67 5.74
N HIS A 116 -21.03 18.34 5.66
CA HIS A 116 -20.51 17.39 4.66
C HIS A 116 -19.76 16.18 5.26
N PRO A 117 -20.47 15.23 5.92
CA PRO A 117 -19.86 14.02 6.52
C PRO A 117 -19.24 13.04 5.50
N HIS A 118 -19.35 13.37 4.21
CA HIS A 118 -18.86 12.59 3.07
C HIS A 118 -17.92 13.42 2.19
N ASP A 119 -17.30 14.45 2.75
CA ASP A 119 -16.28 15.22 2.07
C ASP A 119 -14.96 15.22 2.83
N GLY A 120 -13.88 15.35 2.06
CA GLY A 120 -12.52 15.38 2.52
C GLY A 120 -11.56 14.77 1.49
N PRO A 121 -10.25 14.89 1.73
CA PRO A 121 -9.27 14.45 0.76
C PRO A 121 -8.96 12.95 0.85
N LEU A 122 -8.42 12.39 -0.25
CA LEU A 122 -8.15 10.97 -0.42
C LEU A 122 -6.73 10.71 -0.94
N TYR A 123 -6.03 9.77 -0.33
CA TYR A 123 -4.62 9.49 -0.62
C TYR A 123 -4.24 8.07 -0.24
N MET A 124 -3.03 7.67 -0.61
CA MET A 124 -2.62 6.28 -0.50
C MET A 124 -1.60 6.02 0.62
N GLU A 125 -1.87 4.98 1.39
CA GLU A 125 -0.89 4.30 2.23
C GLU A 125 -0.45 2.99 1.56
N LEU A 126 0.81 2.59 1.77
CA LEU A 126 1.29 1.27 1.40
C LEU A 126 0.94 0.25 2.49
N VAL A 127 0.33 -0.84 2.07
CA VAL A 127 0.04 -2.01 2.91
C VAL A 127 0.75 -3.24 2.36
N TYR A 128 0.97 -4.25 3.19
CA TYR A 128 1.72 -5.43 2.80
C TYR A 128 1.17 -6.71 3.44
N SER A 129 1.49 -7.84 2.81
CA SER A 129 1.21 -9.16 3.35
C SER A 129 2.26 -10.17 2.90
N ALA A 130 2.60 -11.11 3.77
CA ALA A 130 3.46 -12.24 3.41
C ALA A 130 2.68 -13.35 2.67
N ASP A 131 1.38 -13.46 2.94
CA ASP A 131 0.53 -14.55 2.49
C ASP A 131 -0.69 -14.09 1.68
N GLY A 132 -0.85 -12.80 1.42
CA GLY A 132 -1.97 -12.26 0.65
C GLY A 132 -3.33 -12.43 1.34
N GLU A 133 -3.37 -12.86 2.60
CA GLU A 133 -4.60 -13.01 3.41
C GLU A 133 -4.54 -12.15 4.67
N ASN A 134 -3.40 -12.16 5.36
CA ASN A 134 -3.13 -11.40 6.56
C ASN A 134 -2.36 -10.13 6.18
N TRP A 135 -3.08 -9.02 6.08
CA TRP A 135 -2.51 -7.75 5.66
C TRP A 135 -2.21 -6.84 6.85
N LYS A 136 -1.18 -6.02 6.67
CA LYS A 136 -0.68 -5.08 7.68
C LYS A 136 -0.41 -3.73 7.04
N ARG A 137 -0.61 -2.68 7.83
CA ARG A 137 -0.13 -1.33 7.52
C ARG A 137 1.31 -1.18 7.98
N ILE A 138 2.06 -0.32 7.31
CA ILE A 138 3.35 0.14 7.82
C ILE A 138 3.11 0.86 9.16
N PRO A 139 3.87 0.58 10.24
CA PRO A 139 3.62 1.16 11.56
C PRO A 139 3.54 2.69 11.57
N GLU A 140 4.38 3.35 10.77
CA GLU A 140 4.46 4.80 10.64
C GLU A 140 3.27 5.38 9.85
N ARG A 141 2.53 4.56 9.10
CA ARG A 141 1.40 4.95 8.23
C ARG A 141 1.75 6.11 7.26
N PRO A 142 2.88 6.03 6.53
CA PRO A 142 3.29 7.12 5.66
C PRO A 142 2.31 7.27 4.49
N VAL A 143 2.04 8.52 4.11
CA VAL A 143 1.40 8.85 2.83
C VAL A 143 2.44 8.70 1.74
N ILE A 144 2.13 7.89 0.74
CA ILE A 144 3.10 7.46 -0.26
C ILE A 144 3.01 8.26 -1.56
N LEU A 145 1.82 8.78 -1.89
CA LEU A 145 1.62 9.83 -2.88
C LEU A 145 0.96 11.02 -2.17
N PRO A 146 1.74 12.02 -1.70
CA PRO A 146 1.19 13.21 -1.05
C PRO A 146 0.45 14.10 -2.06
N TYR A 147 -0.26 15.12 -1.56
CA TYR A 147 -0.89 16.13 -2.41
C TYR A 147 0.13 16.93 -3.20
N GLY A 148 -0.29 17.40 -4.37
CA GLY A 148 0.30 18.58 -4.96
C GLY A 148 0.03 19.83 -4.12
N GLU A 149 0.71 20.91 -4.47
CA GLU A 149 0.50 22.21 -3.84
C GLU A 149 -0.91 22.75 -4.16
N VAL A 150 -1.38 23.75 -3.43
CA VAL A 150 -2.68 24.39 -3.69
C VAL A 150 -2.73 24.88 -5.15
N GLY A 151 -3.70 24.37 -5.90
CA GLY A 151 -3.88 24.70 -7.31
C GLY A 151 -3.24 23.70 -8.29
N ASP A 152 -2.51 22.70 -7.80
CA ASP A 152 -2.16 21.52 -8.58
C ASP A 152 -3.38 20.63 -8.81
N PHE A 153 -3.34 19.82 -9.87
CA PHE A 153 -4.47 18.97 -10.26
C PHE A 153 -4.76 17.83 -9.26
N ASP A 154 -3.87 17.56 -8.32
CA ASP A 154 -3.93 16.50 -7.32
C ASP A 154 -3.80 17.05 -5.88
N SER A 155 -4.17 18.31 -5.68
CA SER A 155 -4.08 19.00 -4.39
C SER A 155 -5.08 18.51 -3.33
N SER A 156 -5.93 17.52 -3.63
CA SER A 156 -6.91 16.98 -2.69
C SER A 156 -7.20 15.49 -2.86
N ILE A 157 -6.98 14.94 -4.06
CA ILE A 157 -7.10 13.51 -4.31
C ILE A 157 -5.88 13.06 -5.12
N SER A 158 -5.24 11.98 -4.68
CA SER A 158 -4.17 11.30 -5.42
C SER A 158 -4.29 9.78 -5.23
N LEU A 159 -4.88 9.09 -6.21
CA LEU A 159 -5.31 7.70 -6.05
C LEU A 159 -5.01 6.84 -7.28
N THR A 160 -4.64 5.58 -7.05
CA THR A 160 -4.62 4.54 -8.07
C THR A 160 -5.14 3.21 -7.52
N CYS A 161 -5.71 2.41 -8.40
CA CYS A 161 -6.13 1.04 -8.13
C CYS A 161 -5.31 0.02 -8.93
N ASN A 162 -4.23 0.48 -9.60
CA ASN A 162 -3.36 -0.37 -10.38
C ASN A 162 -2.03 -0.64 -9.64
N PRO A 163 -1.47 -1.85 -9.76
CA PRO A 163 -0.09 -2.10 -9.35
C PRO A 163 0.89 -1.18 -10.09
N PRO A 164 2.04 -0.82 -9.48
CA PRO A 164 3.12 -0.16 -10.21
C PRO A 164 3.57 -0.97 -11.42
N ILE A 165 3.86 -0.29 -12.52
CA ILE A 165 4.41 -0.89 -13.74
C ILE A 165 5.93 -0.77 -13.70
N ARG A 166 6.64 -1.89 -13.80
CA ARG A 166 8.11 -1.86 -13.92
C ARG A 166 8.53 -1.28 -15.27
N PHE A 167 9.41 -0.29 -15.24
CA PHE A 167 10.06 0.30 -16.40
C PHE A 167 11.57 0.38 -16.15
N GLY A 168 12.32 -0.65 -16.56
CA GLY A 168 13.74 -0.76 -16.21
C GLY A 168 13.96 -0.86 -14.70
N ASP A 169 14.68 0.12 -14.16
CA ASP A 169 15.06 0.23 -12.74
C ASP A 169 14.14 1.18 -11.94
N GLU A 170 13.04 1.62 -12.56
CA GLU A 170 11.97 2.37 -11.91
C GLU A 170 10.63 1.59 -11.96
N LEU A 171 9.75 1.93 -11.02
CA LEU A 171 8.34 1.62 -11.03
C LEU A 171 7.57 2.89 -11.38
N ARG A 172 6.61 2.77 -12.28
CA ARG A 172 5.72 3.83 -12.71
C ARG A 172 4.34 3.62 -12.14
N ILE A 173 3.82 4.65 -11.48
CA ILE A 173 2.50 4.67 -10.88
C ILE A 173 1.71 5.75 -11.59
N TYR A 174 0.78 5.34 -12.45
CA TYR A 174 -0.21 6.25 -13.01
C TYR A 174 -1.37 6.38 -12.04
N TYR A 175 -1.70 7.61 -11.66
CA TYR A 175 -2.71 7.90 -10.66
C TYR A 175 -3.66 9.00 -11.14
N SER A 176 -4.89 8.97 -10.66
CA SER A 176 -5.86 10.03 -10.88
C SER A 176 -5.72 11.10 -9.81
N GLY A 177 -5.62 12.36 -10.25
CA GLY A 177 -5.63 13.54 -9.41
C GLY A 177 -6.97 14.28 -9.43
N SER A 178 -7.31 14.93 -8.32
CA SER A 178 -8.31 15.99 -8.28
C SER A 178 -7.85 17.12 -7.36
N GLU A 179 -8.05 18.36 -7.81
CA GLU A 179 -7.91 19.55 -6.97
C GLU A 179 -9.09 19.71 -6.00
N ALA A 180 -10.24 19.10 -6.29
CA ALA A 180 -11.40 19.05 -5.40
C ALA A 180 -11.36 17.80 -4.51
N THR A 181 -11.87 17.94 -3.29
CA THR A 181 -12.08 16.86 -2.32
C THR A 181 -13.19 15.90 -2.76
N HIS A 182 -13.31 14.75 -2.09
CA HIS A 182 -14.19 13.66 -2.51
C HIS A 182 -15.68 14.03 -2.60
N GLY A 183 -16.14 14.96 -1.77
CA GLY A 183 -17.51 15.48 -1.76
C GLY A 183 -17.75 16.68 -2.68
N TRP A 184 -16.76 17.05 -3.51
CA TRP A 184 -16.89 18.04 -4.59
C TRP A 184 -17.25 19.47 -4.15
N ASP A 185 -17.04 19.84 -2.88
CA ASP A 185 -17.27 21.20 -2.35
C ASP A 185 -18.66 21.77 -2.70
N LEU A 186 -19.71 21.02 -2.33
CA LEU A 186 -21.11 21.34 -2.64
C LEU A 186 -21.58 22.65 -1.97
N ASP A 187 -20.98 23.07 -0.85
CA ASP A 187 -21.38 24.28 -0.09
C ASP A 187 -20.62 25.57 -0.47
N LYS A 188 -19.48 25.54 -1.18
CA LYS A 188 -18.85 26.79 -1.68
C LYS A 188 -19.51 27.36 -2.93
N GLY A 189 -20.69 26.89 -3.30
CA GLY A 189 -21.37 27.35 -4.51
C GLY A 189 -20.64 26.94 -5.79
N ILE A 190 -19.77 25.92 -5.73
CA ILE A 190 -19.27 25.18 -6.90
C ILE A 190 -20.42 24.28 -7.39
N GLN A 191 -21.54 24.93 -7.73
CA GLN A 191 -22.49 24.35 -8.65
C GLN A 191 -21.71 24.03 -9.92
N TRP A 192 -21.99 22.88 -10.53
CA TRP A 192 -21.61 22.57 -11.90
C TRP A 192 -22.07 23.73 -12.81
N LYS A 193 -21.21 24.75 -12.99
CA LYS A 193 -21.40 25.91 -13.85
C LYS A 193 -20.44 25.82 -15.04
N GLY A 194 -20.19 24.61 -15.54
CA GLY A 194 -19.28 24.38 -16.66
C GLY A 194 -17.81 24.77 -16.40
N GLY A 195 -17.43 25.13 -15.16
CA GLY A 195 -16.05 25.32 -14.75
C GLY A 195 -15.42 23.97 -14.43
N ARG A 196 -14.34 23.61 -15.12
CA ARG A 196 -13.72 22.29 -15.03
C ARG A 196 -13.00 22.16 -13.68
N THR A 197 -13.52 21.35 -12.76
CA THR A 197 -12.67 20.71 -11.75
C THR A 197 -11.53 20.02 -12.51
N ARG A 198 -10.29 20.38 -12.21
CA ARG A 198 -9.15 19.80 -12.90
C ARG A 198 -8.91 18.40 -12.37
N HIS A 199 -9.31 17.44 -13.18
CA HIS A 199 -8.88 16.06 -13.09
C HIS A 199 -7.81 15.81 -14.14
N ALA A 200 -6.73 15.15 -13.76
CA ALA A 200 -5.71 14.69 -14.69
C ALA A 200 -5.09 13.38 -14.21
N ILE A 201 -4.39 12.72 -15.12
CA ILE A 201 -3.57 11.55 -14.80
C ILE A 201 -2.14 12.02 -14.53
N GLY A 202 -1.68 11.77 -13.30
CA GLY A 202 -0.30 11.96 -12.91
C GLY A 202 0.55 10.72 -13.14
N LEU A 203 1.87 10.91 -13.15
CA LEU A 203 2.86 9.85 -13.14
C LEU A 203 3.80 10.06 -11.95
N ALA A 204 3.71 9.16 -10.97
CA ALA A 204 4.72 9.04 -9.94
C ALA A 204 5.75 7.97 -10.34
N LYS A 205 7.02 8.26 -10.06
CA LYS A 205 8.15 7.35 -10.30
C LYS A 205 8.75 6.93 -8.98
N TRP A 206 9.00 5.65 -8.84
CA TRP A 206 9.63 5.07 -7.66
C TRP A 206 10.83 4.23 -8.08
N ARG A 207 11.88 4.21 -7.28
CA ARG A 207 12.95 3.22 -7.42
C ARG A 207 12.40 1.79 -7.37
N LEU A 208 12.85 0.93 -8.29
CA LEU A 208 12.57 -0.51 -8.24
C LEU A 208 12.98 -1.09 -6.88
N ASP A 209 12.09 -1.87 -6.26
CA ASP A 209 12.29 -2.49 -4.95
C ASP A 209 12.64 -1.51 -3.80
N GLY A 210 12.40 -0.20 -3.99
CA GLY A 210 12.76 0.87 -3.06
C GLY A 210 11.63 1.30 -2.12
N PHE A 211 10.71 0.40 -1.77
CA PHE A 211 9.54 0.73 -0.92
C PHE A 211 9.90 0.93 0.56
N MET A 212 10.93 0.24 1.03
CA MET A 212 11.41 0.25 2.41
C MET A 212 12.90 -0.09 2.41
N SER A 213 13.68 0.54 3.28
CA SER A 213 15.11 0.25 3.48
C SER A 213 15.42 -0.10 4.93
N LEU A 214 16.53 -0.80 5.13
CA LEU A 214 17.20 -0.90 6.41
C LEU A 214 18.36 0.10 6.38
N ASP A 215 18.23 1.16 7.16
CA ASP A 215 19.23 2.22 7.23
C ASP A 215 20.11 2.06 8.47
N ALA A 216 21.40 2.34 8.31
CA ALA A 216 22.35 2.38 9.41
C ALA A 216 22.95 3.79 9.52
N ILE A 217 22.91 4.36 10.73
CA ILE A 217 23.67 5.58 11.05
C ILE A 217 25.03 5.13 11.58
N GLY A 218 26.05 5.17 10.73
CA GLY A 218 27.39 4.63 11.03
C GLY A 218 27.52 3.18 10.61
N VAL A 219 27.76 2.27 11.57
CA VAL A 219 27.90 0.83 11.32
C VAL A 219 26.66 0.10 11.80
N GLY A 220 26.11 -0.76 10.96
CA GLY A 220 24.99 -1.63 11.31
C GLY A 220 25.11 -2.98 10.61
N SER A 221 24.44 -3.98 11.17
CA SER A 221 24.33 -5.31 10.57
C SER A 221 22.95 -5.88 10.86
N PHE A 222 22.51 -6.77 9.98
CA PHE A 222 21.30 -7.55 10.19
C PHE A 222 21.46 -8.91 9.51
N THR A 223 20.68 -9.89 9.97
CA THR A 223 20.60 -11.21 9.35
C THR A 223 19.21 -11.38 8.77
N THR A 224 19.14 -11.82 7.52
CA THR A 224 17.85 -12.11 6.87
C THR A 224 17.21 -13.34 7.47
N ARG A 225 15.92 -13.56 7.17
CA ARG A 225 15.36 -14.92 7.28
C ARG A 225 16.11 -15.85 6.31
N PRO A 226 16.15 -17.17 6.59
CA PRO A 226 16.69 -18.14 5.64
C PRO A 226 16.05 -17.98 4.27
N VAL A 227 16.86 -18.02 3.22
CA VAL A 227 16.43 -17.92 1.82
C VAL A 227 16.77 -19.22 1.13
N ILE A 228 15.78 -19.84 0.48
CA ILE A 228 15.97 -21.03 -0.35
C ILE A 228 16.08 -20.56 -1.80
N PHE A 229 17.14 -20.98 -2.49
CA PHE A 229 17.39 -20.59 -3.88
C PHE A 229 18.11 -21.70 -4.64
N ASN A 230 17.90 -21.74 -5.96
CA ASN A 230 18.62 -22.64 -6.89
C ASN A 230 19.54 -21.85 -7.85
N GLY A 231 19.66 -20.53 -7.64
CA GLY A 231 20.51 -19.65 -8.44
C GLY A 231 21.98 -19.68 -8.04
N LYS A 232 22.84 -19.08 -8.88
CA LYS A 232 24.30 -18.98 -8.64
C LYS A 232 24.77 -17.57 -8.26
N ASN A 233 23.90 -16.58 -8.35
CA ASN A 233 24.23 -15.17 -8.14
C ASN A 233 23.31 -14.59 -7.06
N LEU A 234 23.91 -13.80 -6.17
CA LEU A 234 23.20 -12.97 -5.21
C LEU A 234 23.19 -11.52 -5.72
N PHE A 235 22.02 -10.89 -5.72
CA PHE A 235 21.86 -9.48 -6.05
C PHE A 235 21.28 -8.72 -4.86
N ILE A 236 21.75 -7.49 -4.64
CA ILE A 236 21.17 -6.57 -3.64
C ILE A 236 20.72 -5.27 -4.30
N ASN A 237 19.66 -4.68 -3.75
CA ASN A 237 19.32 -3.28 -3.94
C ASN A 237 19.89 -2.50 -2.77
N PHE A 238 20.75 -1.53 -3.02
CA PHE A 238 21.44 -0.80 -1.97
C PHE A 238 21.71 0.65 -2.36
N LYS A 239 21.98 1.46 -1.33
CA LYS A 239 22.52 2.81 -1.45
C LYS A 239 23.49 3.07 -0.29
N SER A 240 24.77 3.27 -0.59
CA SER A 240 25.84 3.55 0.38
C SER A 240 26.66 4.78 -0.07
N PRO A 241 26.11 6.01 0.11
CA PRO A 241 26.74 7.22 -0.44
C PRO A 241 28.09 7.54 0.23
N ASN A 242 28.26 7.20 1.51
CA ASN A 242 29.42 7.56 2.33
C ASN A 242 30.04 6.35 3.05
N GLY A 243 29.92 5.16 2.46
CA GLY A 243 30.37 3.92 3.10
C GLY A 243 30.34 2.75 2.14
N PHE A 244 30.15 1.55 2.67
CA PHE A 244 30.01 0.35 1.86
C PHE A 244 29.04 -0.63 2.50
N VAL A 245 28.54 -1.56 1.70
CA VAL A 245 27.84 -2.75 2.16
C VAL A 245 28.78 -3.94 1.96
N LYS A 246 28.75 -4.89 2.90
CA LYS A 246 29.34 -6.21 2.77
C LYS A 246 28.29 -7.25 3.08
N VAL A 247 28.36 -8.40 2.42
CA VAL A 247 27.37 -9.46 2.56
C VAL A 247 28.07 -10.75 2.93
N GLY A 248 27.59 -11.42 3.98
CA GLY A 248 28.01 -12.76 4.33
C GLY A 248 26.90 -13.77 4.07
N ILE A 249 27.29 -15.02 3.75
CA ILE A 249 26.35 -16.14 3.69
C ILE A 249 26.55 -17.00 4.94
N LEU A 250 25.45 -17.23 5.66
CA LEU A 250 25.40 -18.10 6.81
C LEU A 250 24.77 -19.44 6.42
N GLY A 251 25.31 -20.54 6.92
CA GLY A 251 24.67 -21.86 6.84
C GLY A 251 23.48 -21.97 7.79
N GLU A 252 22.77 -23.09 7.75
CA GLU A 252 21.59 -23.35 8.61
C GLU A 252 21.90 -23.28 10.11
N ASN A 253 23.16 -23.52 10.49
CA ASN A 253 23.65 -23.41 11.87
C ASN A 253 23.97 -21.97 12.29
N GLY A 254 23.72 -20.96 11.44
CA GLY A 254 24.02 -19.56 11.67
C GLY A 254 25.50 -19.20 11.57
N LYS A 255 26.38 -20.14 11.16
CA LYS A 255 27.80 -19.88 10.97
C LYS A 255 28.09 -19.45 9.54
N GLU A 256 29.08 -18.58 9.40
CA GLU A 256 29.60 -18.16 8.09
C GLU A 256 30.08 -19.39 7.29
N ILE A 257 29.74 -19.40 6.01
CA ILE A 257 30.26 -20.38 5.07
C ILE A 257 31.66 -19.91 4.63
N PRO A 258 32.71 -20.75 4.72
CA PRO A 258 34.06 -20.39 4.29
C PRO A 258 34.08 -19.89 2.83
N GLY A 259 34.75 -18.76 2.58
CA GLY A 259 34.79 -18.09 1.27
C GLY A 259 33.58 -17.20 0.97
N PHE A 260 32.59 -17.15 1.88
CA PHE A 260 31.41 -16.29 1.79
C PHE A 260 31.20 -15.49 3.08
N ALA A 261 32.23 -15.33 3.91
CA ALA A 261 32.13 -14.47 5.08
C ALA A 261 32.03 -13.00 4.64
N PRO A 262 31.45 -12.10 5.47
CA PRO A 262 31.51 -10.66 5.20
C PRO A 262 32.94 -10.15 5.00
N ALA A 263 33.93 -10.76 5.68
CA ALA A 263 35.34 -10.39 5.52
C ALA A 263 35.89 -10.68 4.11
N ASP A 264 35.39 -11.75 3.47
CA ASP A 264 35.76 -12.17 2.11
C ASP A 264 35.00 -11.37 1.04
N CYS A 265 33.93 -10.66 1.41
CA CYS A 265 33.12 -9.87 0.50
C CYS A 265 33.84 -8.57 0.09
N ASP A 266 33.75 -8.25 -1.20
CA ASP A 266 34.20 -6.97 -1.73
C ASP A 266 33.39 -5.81 -1.12
N GLU A 267 34.01 -4.64 -0.98
CA GLU A 267 33.30 -3.45 -0.52
C GLU A 267 32.37 -2.91 -1.61
N ILE A 268 31.06 -2.94 -1.33
CA ILE A 268 30.04 -2.51 -2.29
C ILE A 268 29.70 -1.04 -2.02
N LYS A 269 30.05 -0.17 -2.96
CA LYS A 269 29.88 1.29 -2.85
C LYS A 269 28.95 1.82 -3.94
N GLY A 270 28.21 2.88 -3.64
CA GLY A 270 27.36 3.59 -4.61
C GLY A 270 25.87 3.34 -4.44
N ASP A 271 25.14 3.29 -5.54
CA ASP A 271 23.68 3.20 -5.59
C ASP A 271 23.27 2.30 -6.76
N SER A 272 22.66 1.15 -6.47
CA SER A 272 22.22 0.19 -7.51
C SER A 272 21.00 -0.60 -7.06
N VAL A 273 20.04 -0.78 -7.97
CA VAL A 273 18.86 -1.61 -7.72
C VAL A 273 19.14 -3.11 -7.87
N LYS A 274 20.27 -3.46 -8.49
CA LYS A 274 20.60 -4.85 -8.84
C LYS A 274 22.12 -5.07 -8.89
N GLN A 275 22.78 -4.91 -7.75
CA GLN A 275 24.22 -5.15 -7.63
C GLN A 275 24.50 -6.62 -7.40
N ILE A 276 25.32 -7.23 -8.24
CA ILE A 276 25.84 -8.58 -8.01
C ILE A 276 26.87 -8.57 -6.88
N ILE A 277 26.80 -9.56 -6.01
CA ILE A 277 27.76 -9.74 -4.91
C ILE A 277 28.87 -10.70 -5.33
N SER A 278 30.10 -10.32 -5.01
CA SER A 278 31.30 -11.14 -5.14
C SER A 278 32.03 -11.26 -3.81
N TRP A 279 32.75 -12.38 -3.69
CA TRP A 279 33.69 -12.69 -2.63
C TRP A 279 35.02 -13.04 -3.28
N LYS A 280 36.12 -12.82 -2.55
CA LYS A 280 37.49 -13.00 -3.01
C LYS A 280 37.90 -14.45 -3.18
#